data_AF-A0A3S1QZ12-F1
#
_entry.id   AF-A0A3S1QZ12-F1
#
_cell.length_a   1.000
_cell.length_b   1.000
_cell.length_c   1.000
_cell.angle_alpha   90.00
_cell.angle_beta   90.00
_cell.angle_gamma   90.00
#
_symmetry.space_group_name_H-M   'P 1'
#
loop_
_entity.id
_entity.type
_entity.pdbx_description
1 polymer ?
#
loop_
_entity_poly.entity_id
_entity_poly.type
_entity_poly.pdbx_seq_one_letter_code
_entity_poly.pdbx_strand_id
1 'polypeptide(L)'
;MSNFDMPDFDPATIPKPGDQHNPKVRANQTAFQERFGDFKSRHVMGLHFGPAPKGEWVGIILDMEDGSTVKVAIPFTLWQQFGNEYALAMMTSAEIVQMAYGPAGGEA
;
A
#
# COMPACT_ATOMS: atom_id res chain seq x y z
N MET A 1 -7.94 3.28 32.35
CA MET A 1 -7.57 3.13 30.92
C MET A 1 -7.25 1.68 30.71
N SER A 2 -8.14 0.92 30.08
CA SER A 2 -7.88 -0.49 29.76
C SER A 2 -6.65 -0.56 28.87
N ASN A 3 -5.69 -1.41 29.22
CA ASN A 3 -4.60 -1.78 28.34
C ASN A 3 -5.21 -2.29 27.03
N PHE A 4 -5.19 -1.44 26.01
CA PHE A 4 -5.40 -1.86 24.63
C PHE A 4 -4.10 -2.58 24.25
N ASP A 5 -3.98 -3.85 24.67
CA ASP A 5 -3.07 -4.76 24.01
C ASP A 5 -3.50 -4.74 22.54
N MET A 6 -2.67 -4.20 21.66
CA MET A 6 -2.81 -4.36 20.23
C MET A 6 -1.97 -5.59 19.87
N PRO A 7 -2.51 -6.83 20.03
CA PRO A 7 -1.72 -8.05 19.85
C PRO A 7 -1.13 -8.18 18.45
N ASP A 8 -1.68 -7.45 17.48
CA ASP A 8 -1.34 -7.57 16.06
C ASP A 8 -0.39 -6.47 15.56
N PHE A 9 0.05 -5.54 16.42
CA PHE A 9 1.05 -4.54 16.02
C PHE A 9 2.45 -4.98 16.46
N ASP A 10 3.26 -5.42 15.50
CA ASP A 10 4.67 -5.77 15.72
C ASP A 10 5.59 -4.72 15.07
N PRO A 11 6.25 -3.85 15.85
CA PRO A 11 7.18 -2.85 15.31
C PRO A 11 8.34 -3.43 14.51
N ALA A 12 8.75 -4.68 14.78
CA ALA A 12 9.84 -5.32 14.06
C ALA A 12 9.49 -5.60 12.58
N THR A 13 8.20 -5.60 12.23
CA THR A 13 7.74 -5.84 10.86
C THR A 13 7.66 -4.57 10.01
N ILE A 14 7.87 -3.39 10.60
CA ILE A 14 7.79 -2.12 9.88
C ILE A 14 8.89 -2.08 8.80
N PRO A 15 8.53 -1.87 7.51
CA PRO A 15 9.49 -1.80 6.42
C PRO A 15 10.59 -0.77 6.62
N LYS A 16 11.82 -1.15 6.29
CA LYS A 16 13.03 -0.31 6.31
C LYS A 16 13.57 -0.11 4.90
N PRO A 17 14.41 0.92 4.68
CA PRO A 17 15.13 1.06 3.42
C PRO A 17 15.91 -0.21 3.08
N GLY A 18 15.71 -0.73 1.87
CA GLY A 18 16.31 -1.96 1.36
C GLY A 18 15.36 -3.16 1.38
N ASP A 19 14.34 -3.17 2.25
CA ASP A 19 13.39 -4.29 2.34
C ASP A 19 12.56 -4.44 1.05
N GLN A 20 12.40 -3.37 0.27
CA GLN A 20 11.75 -3.38 -1.05
C GLN A 20 12.52 -4.21 -2.10
N HIS A 21 13.77 -4.57 -1.83
CA HIS A 21 14.56 -5.47 -2.69
C HIS A 21 14.32 -6.94 -2.38
N ASN A 22 13.54 -7.27 -1.35
CA ASN A 22 13.18 -8.64 -1.04
C ASN A 22 12.54 -9.33 -2.26
N PRO A 23 13.01 -10.53 -2.67
CA PRO A 23 12.48 -11.23 -3.84
C PRO A 23 10.96 -11.44 -3.81
N LYS A 24 10.37 -11.63 -2.62
CA LYS A 24 8.92 -11.77 -2.46
C LYS A 24 8.16 -10.49 -2.83
N VAL A 25 8.71 -9.32 -2.49
CA VAL A 25 8.12 -8.02 -2.84
C VAL A 25 8.10 -7.83 -4.36
N ARG A 26 9.21 -8.15 -5.03
CA ARG A 26 9.30 -8.07 -6.50
C ARG A 26 8.38 -9.07 -7.20
N ALA A 27 8.24 -10.28 -6.67
CA ALA A 27 7.28 -11.26 -7.17
C ALA A 27 5.83 -10.78 -7.03
N ASN A 28 5.46 -10.21 -5.88
CA ASN A 28 4.13 -9.65 -5.65
C ASN A 28 3.81 -8.51 -6.62
N GLN A 29 4.78 -7.63 -6.90
CA GLN A 29 4.60 -6.54 -7.87
C GLN A 29 4.38 -7.04 -9.28
N THR A 30 5.15 -8.05 -9.69
CA THR A 30 4.99 -8.66 -11.02
C THR A 30 3.58 -9.23 -11.16
N ALA A 31 3.14 -10.03 -10.17
CA ALA A 31 1.78 -10.57 -10.15
C ALA A 31 0.70 -9.48 -10.10
N PHE A 32 0.95 -8.37 -9.40
CA PHE A 32 0.04 -7.23 -9.38
C PHE A 32 -0.07 -6.59 -10.77
N GLN A 33 1.05 -6.30 -11.44
CA GLN A 33 1.07 -5.69 -12.77
C GLN A 33 0.35 -6.56 -13.80
N GLU A 34 0.58 -7.88 -13.78
CA GLU A 34 -0.11 -8.84 -14.65
C GLU A 34 -1.63 -8.82 -14.45
N ARG A 35 -2.10 -8.69 -13.21
CA ARG A 35 -3.53 -8.69 -12.88
C ARG A 35 -4.20 -7.35 -13.13
N PHE A 36 -3.49 -6.25 -12.90
CA PHE A 36 -4.05 -4.91 -12.95
C PHE A 36 -4.21 -4.40 -14.39
N GLY A 37 -3.39 -4.89 -15.33
CA GLY A 37 -3.49 -4.53 -16.74
C GLY A 37 -3.03 -3.09 -17.02
N ASP A 38 -3.79 -2.35 -17.82
CA ASP A 38 -3.40 -1.00 -18.26
C ASP A 38 -3.72 0.08 -17.20
N PHE A 39 -2.66 0.57 -16.54
CA PHE A 39 -2.68 1.64 -15.54
C PHE A 39 -3.27 2.97 -16.06
N LYS A 40 -3.32 3.21 -17.37
CA LYS A 40 -3.77 4.49 -17.94
C LYS A 40 -5.30 4.63 -18.04
N SER A 41 -6.04 3.59 -17.70
CA SER A 41 -7.46 3.50 -18.05
C SER A 41 -8.44 4.17 -17.08
N ARG A 42 -8.01 4.55 -15.87
CA ARG A 42 -8.88 5.12 -14.82
C ARG A 42 -8.13 6.02 -13.85
N HIS A 43 -8.62 7.24 -13.62
CA HIS A 43 -8.13 8.11 -12.54
C HIS A 43 -8.93 7.97 -11.24
N VAL A 44 -8.21 7.97 -10.12
CA VAL A 44 -8.79 8.13 -8.78
C VAL A 44 -8.86 9.62 -8.46
N MET A 45 -10.06 10.10 -8.15
CA MET A 45 -10.38 11.49 -7.82
C MET A 45 -10.46 11.75 -6.32
N GLY A 46 -10.70 10.72 -5.52
CA GLY A 46 -10.82 10.80 -4.07
C GLY A 46 -10.33 9.52 -3.38
N LEU A 47 -9.68 9.68 -2.24
CA LEU A 47 -9.22 8.59 -1.39
C LEU A 47 -9.68 8.87 0.05
N HIS A 48 -10.49 7.98 0.59
CA HIS A 48 -10.94 8.03 1.99
C HIS A 48 -10.49 6.79 2.71
N PHE A 49 -10.02 6.97 3.94
CA PHE A 49 -9.62 5.87 4.83
C PHE A 49 -10.17 6.14 6.22
N GLY A 50 -10.65 5.08 6.89
CA GLY A 50 -11.14 5.23 8.24
C GLY A 50 -11.53 3.91 8.91
N PRO A 51 -11.42 3.82 10.24
CA PRO A 51 -11.88 2.66 10.96
C PRO A 51 -13.42 2.58 10.96
N ALA A 52 -13.95 1.36 10.94
CA ALA A 52 -15.34 1.12 11.25
C ALA A 52 -15.66 1.57 12.69
N PRO A 53 -16.92 1.90 13.03
CA PRO A 53 -17.27 2.45 14.35
C PRO A 53 -16.82 1.62 15.55
N LYS A 54 -16.70 0.30 15.37
CA LYS A 54 -16.25 -0.64 16.41
C LYS A 54 -14.75 -0.99 16.31
N GLY A 55 -14.03 -0.44 15.34
CA GLY A 55 -12.59 -0.65 15.15
C GLY A 55 -12.19 -2.00 14.55
N GLU A 56 -13.14 -2.90 14.29
CA GLU A 56 -12.84 -4.25 13.79
C GLU A 56 -12.43 -4.31 12.31
N TRP A 57 -12.68 -3.24 11.56
CA TRP A 57 -12.32 -3.10 10.14
C TRP A 57 -11.74 -1.72 9.85
N VAL A 58 -10.89 -1.63 8.84
CA VAL A 58 -10.47 -0.40 8.20
C VAL A 58 -11.09 -0.35 6.80
N GLY A 59 -11.85 0.70 6.52
CA GLY A 59 -12.44 0.96 5.20
C GLY A 59 -11.54 1.83 4.34
N ILE A 60 -11.46 1.51 3.05
CA ILE A 60 -10.87 2.35 2.00
C ILE A 60 -11.95 2.60 0.95
N ILE A 61 -12.13 3.85 0.56
CA ILE A 61 -13.02 4.25 -0.52
C ILE A 61 -12.20 5.03 -1.56
N LEU A 62 -12.32 4.59 -2.81
CA LEU A 62 -11.74 5.27 -3.98
C LEU A 62 -12.88 5.83 -4.82
N ASP A 63 -12.90 7.14 -5.01
CA ASP A 63 -13.83 7.79 -5.93
C ASP A 63 -13.18 7.84 -7.32
N MET A 64 -13.89 7.36 -8.34
CA MET A 64 -13.39 7.26 -9.71
C MET A 64 -13.88 8.45 -10.55
N GLU A 65 -13.16 8.78 -11.63
CA GLU A 65 -13.51 9.90 -12.51
C GLU A 65 -14.88 9.76 -13.22
N ASP A 66 -15.41 8.53 -13.33
CA ASP A 66 -16.76 8.27 -13.88
C ASP A 66 -17.88 8.41 -12.84
N GLY A 67 -17.54 8.86 -11.62
CA GLY A 67 -18.47 9.01 -10.50
C GLY A 67 -18.77 7.71 -9.74
N SER A 68 -18.18 6.57 -10.16
CA SER A 68 -18.29 5.32 -9.42
C SER A 68 -17.38 5.30 -8.18
N THR A 69 -17.65 4.38 -7.25
CA THR A 69 -16.83 4.20 -6.05
C THR A 69 -16.38 2.75 -5.89
N VAL A 70 -15.11 2.56 -5.57
CA VAL A 70 -14.55 1.27 -5.17
C VAL A 70 -14.39 1.26 -3.66
N LYS A 71 -14.89 0.21 -2.99
CA LYS A 71 -14.86 0.08 -1.53
C LYS A 71 -14.12 -1.19 -1.13
N VAL A 72 -13.17 -1.06 -0.21
CA VAL A 72 -12.41 -2.17 0.35
C VAL A 72 -12.55 -2.13 1.88
N ALA A 73 -12.71 -3.29 2.49
CA ALA A 73 -12.71 -3.46 3.94
C ALA A 73 -11.60 -4.43 4.34
N ILE A 74 -10.74 -4.01 5.26
CA ILE A 74 -9.59 -4.76 5.73
C ILE A 74 -9.85 -5.12 7.20
N PRO A 75 -9.81 -6.40 7.60
CA PRO A 75 -9.89 -6.74 9.03
C PRO A 75 -8.79 -6.02 9.78
N PHE A 76 -9.10 -5.45 10.95
CA PHE A 76 -8.11 -4.67 11.70
C PHE A 76 -6.86 -5.50 12.05
N THR A 77 -7.04 -6.80 12.28
CA THR A 77 -5.95 -7.76 12.55
C THR A 77 -4.97 -7.93 11.37
N LEU A 78 -5.37 -7.57 10.15
CA LEU A 78 -4.53 -7.61 8.94
C LEU A 78 -4.05 -6.22 8.52
N TRP A 79 -4.42 -5.17 9.25
CA TRP A 79 -4.13 -3.79 8.86
C TRP A 79 -2.63 -3.51 8.77
N GLN A 80 -1.84 -3.99 9.75
CA GLN A 80 -0.39 -3.78 9.71
C GLN A 80 0.25 -4.50 8.51
N GLN A 81 -0.13 -5.75 8.24
CA GLN A 81 0.39 -6.49 7.09
C GLN A 81 0.06 -5.75 5.78
N PHE A 82 -1.18 -5.30 5.62
CA PHE A 82 -1.61 -4.51 4.47
C PHE A 82 -0.76 -3.23 4.33
N GLY A 83 -0.59 -2.47 5.40
CA GLY A 83 0.19 -1.24 5.41
C GLY A 83 1.66 -1.47 5.05
N ASN A 84 2.26 -2.55 5.56
CA ASN A 84 3.64 -2.92 5.26
C ASN A 84 3.82 -3.29 3.78
N GLU A 85 2.92 -4.11 3.22
CA GLU A 85 2.96 -4.47 1.80
C GLU A 85 2.77 -3.24 0.89
N TYR A 86 1.83 -2.35 1.26
CA TYR A 86 1.63 -1.09 0.55
C TYR A 86 2.88 -0.19 0.59
N ALA A 87 3.50 -0.02 1.76
CA ALA A 87 4.70 0.80 1.91
C ALA A 87 5.86 0.26 1.06
N LEU A 88 6.09 -1.06 1.04
CA LEU A 88 7.12 -1.69 0.21
C LEU A 88 6.88 -1.48 -1.29
N ALA A 89 5.61 -1.55 -1.73
CA ALA A 89 5.24 -1.25 -3.11
C ALA A 89 5.48 0.22 -3.48
N MET A 90 5.19 1.16 -2.56
CA MET A 90 5.44 2.58 -2.76
C MET A 90 6.93 2.92 -2.76
N MET A 91 7.73 2.32 -1.89
CA MET A 91 9.20 2.44 -1.90
C MET A 91 9.77 2.01 -3.26
N THR A 92 9.31 0.88 -3.78
CA THR A 92 9.75 0.40 -5.10
C THR A 92 9.34 1.35 -6.23
N SER A 93 8.11 1.86 -6.17
CA SER A 93 7.63 2.85 -7.15
C SER A 93 8.49 4.12 -7.10
N ALA A 94 8.86 4.59 -5.91
CA ALA A 94 9.74 5.75 -5.74
C ALA A 94 11.13 5.51 -6.36
N GLU A 95 11.72 4.33 -6.17
CA GLU A 95 12.99 3.96 -6.83
C GLU A 95 12.86 3.99 -8.35
N ILE A 96 11.80 3.39 -8.90
CA ILE A 96 11.56 3.37 -10.35
C ILE A 96 11.43 4.78 -10.90
N VAL A 97 10.70 5.65 -10.21
CA VAL A 97 10.56 7.07 -10.57
C VAL A 97 11.91 7.78 -10.50
N GLN A 98 12.72 7.53 -9.46
CA GLN A 98 14.05 8.12 -9.33
C GLN A 98 15.00 7.63 -10.42
N MET A 99 14.98 6.37 -10.81
CA MET A 99 15.80 5.87 -11.92
C MET A 99 15.36 6.45 -13.27
N ALA A 100 14.05 6.64 -13.47
CA ALA A 100 13.51 7.11 -14.75
C ALA A 100 13.60 8.63 -14.93
N TYR A 101 13.46 9.39 -13.84
CA TYR A 101 13.31 10.86 -13.87
C TYR A 101 14.27 11.59 -12.93
N GLY A 102 15.13 10.86 -12.20
CA GLY A 102 16.13 11.46 -11.34
C GLY A 102 17.24 12.14 -12.15
N PRO A 103 17.99 13.06 -11.52
CA PRO A 103 19.14 13.68 -12.16
C PRO A 103 20.18 12.62 -12.54
N ALA A 104 20.78 12.77 -13.73
CA ALA A 104 21.82 11.87 -14.21
C ALA A 104 23.02 11.90 -13.23
N GLY A 105 23.29 10.77 -12.56
CA GLY A 105 24.43 10.60 -11.64
C GLY A 105 24.11 10.28 -10.18
N GLY A 106 22.86 10.00 -9.81
CA GLY A 106 22.54 9.49 -8.47
C GLY A 106 23.00 8.05 -8.27
N GLU A 107 23.72 7.76 -7.18
CA GLU A 107 24.19 6.41 -6.84
C GLU A 107 23.00 5.43 -6.73
N ALA A 108 23.08 4.35 -7.50
CA ALA A 108 22.20 3.19 -7.44
C ALA A 108 22.68 2.20 -6.38
#